data_AF-A0A957KXA6-F1
#
_entry.id   AF-A0A957KXA6-F1
#
_cell.length_a   1.000
_cell.length_b   1.000
_cell.length_c   1.000
_cell.angle_alpha   90.00
_cell.angle_beta   90.00
_cell.angle_gamma   90.00
#
_symmetry.space_group_name_H-M   'P 1'
#
loop_
_entity.id
_entity.type
_entity.pdbx_description
1 polymer ?
#
loop_
_entity_poly.entity_id
_entity_poly.type
_entity_poly.pdbx_seq_one_letter_code
_entity_poly.pdbx_strand_id
1 'polypeptide(L)'
;LRDVFGLLFFVSVGMLLDPRFVIDNWPMVLLVVLLVGVGKAIIFGGLSKLFGYGNIVPLAVGLGLFQAGEFSFVLARVGISTNSISEDLYAFA
;
A
#
# COMPACT_ATOMS: atom_id res chain seq x y z
N LEU A 1 12.49 -20.62 -10.45
CA LEU A 1 11.37 -20.81 -9.49
C LEU A 1 10.84 -19.48 -8.96
N ARG A 2 11.69 -18.60 -8.42
CA ARG A 2 11.32 -17.26 -7.91
C ARG A 2 10.51 -16.42 -8.92
N ASP A 3 10.94 -16.38 -10.18
CA ASP A 3 10.27 -15.56 -11.19
C ASP A 3 8.88 -16.07 -11.56
N VAL A 4 8.71 -17.39 -11.65
CA VAL A 4 7.41 -18.03 -11.93
C VAL A 4 6.43 -17.82 -10.78
N PHE A 5 6.90 -17.94 -9.53
CA PHE A 5 6.09 -17.66 -8.35
C PHE A 5 5.67 -16.18 -8.26
N GLY A 6 6.61 -15.26 -8.49
CA GLY A 6 6.31 -13.83 -8.54
C GLY A 6 5.27 -13.50 -9.61
N LEU A 7 5.43 -14.07 -10.81
CA LEU A 7 4.51 -13.84 -11.93
C LEU A 7 3.09 -14.37 -11.63
N LEU A 8 2.96 -15.58 -11.07
CA LEU A 8 1.66 -16.13 -10.65
C LEU A 8 1.01 -15.33 -9.50
N PHE A 9 1.82 -14.85 -8.56
CA PHE A 9 1.37 -13.99 -7.47
C PHE A 9 0.77 -12.68 -8.01
N PHE A 10 1.50 -11.99 -8.89
CA PHE A 10 1.05 -10.74 -9.49
C PHE A 10 -0.19 -10.90 -10.37
N VAL A 11 -0.27 -11.97 -11.16
CA VAL A 11 -1.47 -12.26 -11.96
C VAL A 11 -2.67 -12.52 -11.06
N SER A 12 -2.51 -13.31 -10.01
CA SER A 12 -3.62 -13.66 -9.11
C SER A 12 -4.11 -12.46 -8.29
N VAL A 13 -3.20 -11.64 -7.76
CA VAL A 13 -3.55 -10.43 -7.00
C VAL A 13 -4.11 -9.35 -7.92
N GLY A 14 -3.50 -9.15 -9.10
CA GLY A 14 -3.97 -8.17 -10.07
C GLY A 14 -5.37 -8.47 -10.60
N MET A 15 -5.78 -9.76 -10.63
CA MET A 15 -7.13 -10.17 -11.01
C MET A 15 -8.20 -9.89 -9.96
N LEU A 16 -7.82 -9.61 -8.70
CA LEU A 16 -8.78 -9.26 -7.64
C LEU A 16 -9.11 -7.77 -7.63
N LEU A 17 -8.23 -6.94 -8.19
CA LEU A 17 -8.50 -5.53 -8.38
C LEU A 17 -9.52 -5.38 -9.51
N ASP A 18 -10.74 -4.94 -9.20
CA ASP A 18 -11.75 -4.63 -10.21
C ASP A 18 -11.44 -3.25 -10.84
N PRO A 19 -11.04 -3.19 -12.12
CA PRO A 19 -10.74 -1.92 -12.78
C PRO A 19 -11.96 -1.00 -12.87
N ARG A 20 -13.18 -1.57 -12.91
CA ARG A 20 -14.43 -0.78 -12.96
C ARG A 20 -14.68 -0.06 -11.65
N PHE A 21 -14.48 -0.76 -10.53
CA PHE A 21 -14.60 -0.16 -9.21
C PHE A 21 -13.66 1.04 -9.02
N VAL A 22 -12.42 0.94 -9.51
CA VAL A 22 -11.43 2.03 -9.45
C VAL A 22 -11.86 3.23 -10.28
N ILE A 23 -12.45 3.01 -11.46
CA ILE A 23 -12.95 4.09 -12.32
C ILE A 23 -14.18 4.75 -11.69
N ASP A 24 -15.12 3.96 -11.19
CA ASP A 24 -16.37 4.45 -10.62
C ASP A 24 -16.15 5.18 -9.28
N ASN A 25 -15.17 4.74 -8.49
CA ASN A 25 -14.85 5.28 -7.16
C ASN A 25 -13.50 6.02 -7.13
N TRP A 26 -13.02 6.51 -8.28
CA TRP A 26 -11.71 7.15 -8.42
C TRP A 26 -11.42 8.26 -7.38
N PRO A 27 -12.39 9.09 -6.93
CA PRO A 27 -12.09 10.12 -5.93
C PRO A 27 -11.82 9.51 -4.55
N MET A 28 -12.55 8.45 -4.20
CA MET A 28 -12.40 7.73 -2.93
C MET A 28 -11.07 6.99 -2.91
N VAL A 29 -10.73 6.29 -3.99
CA VAL A 29 -9.45 5.58 -4.15
C VAL A 29 -8.29 6.55 -4.04
N LEU A 30 -8.35 7.68 -4.74
CA LEU A 30 -7.31 8.70 -4.70
C LEU A 30 -7.15 9.31 -3.29
N LEU A 31 -8.26 9.53 -2.57
CA LEU A 31 -8.24 9.99 -1.19
C LEU A 31 -7.55 8.97 -0.27
N VAL A 32 -7.90 7.68 -0.37
CA VAL A 32 -7.30 6.62 0.45
C VAL A 32 -5.79 6.51 0.16
N VAL A 33 -5.40 6.50 -1.11
CA VAL A 33 -3.98 6.43 -1.52
C VAL A 33 -3.20 7.63 -0.98
N LEU A 34 -3.74 8.84 -1.12
CA LEU A 34 -3.11 10.04 -0.56
C LEU A 34 -3.03 10.00 0.96
N LEU A 35 -4.11 9.58 1.64
CA LEU A 35 -4.17 9.55 3.10
C LEU A 35 -3.17 8.55 3.67
N VAL A 36 -3.16 7.31 3.18
CA VAL A 36 -2.23 6.26 3.62
C VAL A 36 -0.80 6.66 3.28
N GLY A 37 -0.62 7.17 2.07
CA GLY A 37 0.68 7.55 1.55
C GLY A 37 1.31 8.74 2.29
N VAL A 38 0.61 9.87 2.34
CA VAL A 38 1.04 11.06 3.09
C VAL A 38 1.16 10.76 4.58
N GLY A 39 0.24 9.95 5.13
CA GLY A 39 0.33 9.48 6.51
C GLY A 39 1.64 8.75 6.79
N LYS A 40 2.00 7.76 5.98
CA LYS A 40 3.29 7.05 6.10
C LYS A 40 4.47 8.00 5.94
N ALA A 41 4.44 8.90 4.96
CA ALA A 41 5.52 9.84 4.73
C ALA A 41 5.74 10.78 5.92
N ILE A 42 4.67 11.28 6.53
CA ILE A 42 4.73 12.11 7.74
C ILE A 42 5.25 11.29 8.93
N ILE A 43 4.78 10.05 9.13
CA ILE A 43 5.23 9.20 10.23
C ILE A 43 6.73 8.92 10.11
N PHE A 44 7.20 8.44 8.96
CA PHE A 44 8.62 8.08 8.77
C PHE A 44 9.53 9.30 8.68
N GLY A 45 9.08 10.39 8.05
CA GLY A 45 9.79 11.68 8.04
C GLY A 45 9.87 12.31 9.44
N GLY A 46 8.80 12.22 10.22
CA GLY A 46 8.76 12.66 11.61
C GLY A 46 9.68 11.82 12.50
N LEU A 47 9.66 10.49 12.34
CA LEU A 47 10.54 9.57 13.07
C LEU A 47 12.00 9.89 12.80
N SER A 48 12.40 9.97 11.52
CA SER A 48 13.78 10.25 11.13
C SER A 48 14.26 11.61 11.68
N LYS A 49 13.41 12.63 11.70
CA LYS A 49 13.73 13.91 12.35
C LYS A 49 13.89 13.78 13.87
N LEU A 50 13.04 12.99 14.55
CA LEU A 50 13.14 12.68 15.98
C LEU A 50 14.44 11.96 16.34
N PHE A 51 14.92 11.08 15.46
CA PHE A 51 16.22 10.40 15.61
C PHE A 51 17.44 11.29 15.30
N GLY A 52 17.24 12.57 15.00
CA GLY A 52 18.32 13.54 14.79
C GLY A 52 18.86 13.60 13.36
N TYR A 53 18.22 12.92 12.40
CA TYR A 53 18.60 13.05 10.98
C TYR A 53 18.09 14.39 10.42
N GLY A 54 19.02 15.25 10.00
CA GLY A 54 18.74 16.56 9.42
C GLY A 54 18.79 16.60 7.89
N ASN A 55 18.31 17.71 7.33
CA ASN A 55 18.40 18.07 5.90
C ASN A 55 17.52 17.21 4.98
N ILE A 56 18.10 16.49 4.01
CA ILE A 56 17.40 15.76 2.94
C ILE A 56 16.92 14.37 3.41
N VAL A 57 17.53 13.81 4.46
CA VAL A 57 17.29 12.44 4.92
C VAL A 57 15.83 12.19 5.33
N PRO A 58 15.17 13.06 6.14
CA PRO A 58 13.78 12.82 6.52
C PRO A 58 12.81 12.81 5.34
N LEU A 59 13.08 13.64 4.35
CA LEU A 59 12.29 13.76 3.13
C LEU A 59 12.50 12.54 2.23
N ALA A 60 13.74 12.09 2.08
CA ALA A 60 14.08 10.86 1.36
C ALA A 60 13.48 9.61 2.00
N VAL A 61 13.50 9.51 3.33
CA VAL A 61 12.92 8.38 4.08
C VAL A 61 11.39 8.38 3.98
N GLY A 62 10.76 9.55 4.19
CA GLY A 62 9.31 9.69 4.09
C GLY A 62 8.78 9.36 2.68
N LEU A 63 9.42 9.86 1.64
CA LEU A 63 9.02 9.58 0.25
C LEU A 63 9.42 8.17 -0.21
N GLY A 64 10.58 7.65 0.22
CA GLY A 64 11.06 6.33 -0.16
C GLY A 64 10.22 5.18 0.42
N LEU A 65 9.64 5.37 1.61
CA LEU A 65 8.82 4.36 2.29
C LEU A 65 7.31 4.52 2.06
N PHE A 66 6.90 5.53 1.29
CA PHE A 66 5.51 5.77 0.90
C PHE A 66 4.89 4.54 0.21
N GLN A 67 5.65 3.92 -0.70
CA GLN A 67 5.15 2.87 -1.58
C GLN A 67 4.59 1.66 -0.81
N ALA A 68 3.46 1.15 -1.29
CA ALA A 68 2.92 -0.14 -0.86
C ALA A 68 3.61 -1.25 -1.67
N GLY A 69 4.05 -2.30 -0.97
CA GLY A 69 4.77 -3.42 -1.59
C GLY A 69 3.86 -4.63 -1.80
N GLU A 70 4.38 -5.60 -2.56
CA GLU A 70 3.75 -6.90 -2.83
C GLU A 70 3.27 -7.62 -1.55
N PHE A 71 4.03 -7.52 -0.47
CA PHE A 71 3.70 -8.12 0.82
C PHE A 71 2.45 -7.55 1.47
N SER A 72 2.09 -6.29 1.19
CA SER A 72 0.85 -5.70 1.70
C SER A 72 -0.38 -6.42 1.15
N PHE A 73 -0.34 -6.84 -0.12
CA PHE A 73 -1.42 -7.63 -0.73
C PHE A 73 -1.51 -9.04 -0.15
N VAL A 74 -0.37 -9.67 0.15
CA VAL A 74 -0.35 -10.98 0.84
C VAL A 74 -1.03 -10.86 2.21
N LEU A 75 -0.66 -9.86 3.01
CA LEU A 75 -1.25 -9.63 4.33
C LEU A 75 -2.74 -9.32 4.25
N ALA A 76 -3.15 -8.50 3.28
CA ALA A 76 -4.56 -8.19 3.08
C ALA A 76 -5.37 -9.45 2.68
N ARG A 77 -4.83 -10.33 1.82
CA ARG A 77 -5.44 -11.63 1.50
C ARG A 77 -5.58 -12.54 2.71
N VAL A 78 -4.55 -12.60 3.56
CA VAL A 78 -4.64 -13.32 4.83
C VAL A 78 -5.75 -12.73 5.70
N GLY A 79 -5.84 -11.40 5.79
CA GLY A 79 -6.89 -10.72 6.53
C GLY A 79 -8.31 -11.05 6.07
N ILE A 80 -8.55 -11.19 4.76
CA ILE A 80 -9.85 -11.66 4.24
C ILE A 80 -10.08 -13.11 4.66
N SER A 81 -9.08 -13.97 4.50
CA SER A 81 -9.20 -15.40 4.83
C SER A 81 -9.50 -15.64 6.32
N THR A 82 -9.07 -14.72 7.19
CA THR A 82 -9.33 -14.74 8.63
C THR A 82 -10.58 -13.94 9.03
N ASN A 83 -11.35 -13.40 8.07
CA ASN A 83 -12.46 -12.47 8.28
C ASN A 83 -12.11 -11.23 9.14
N SER A 84 -10.84 -10.83 9.15
CA SER A 84 -10.35 -9.66 9.87
C SER A 84 -10.57 -8.36 9.10
N ILE A 85 -10.69 -8.44 7.77
CA ILE A 85 -11.01 -7.30 6.90
C ILE A 85 -12.11 -7.72 5.91
N SER A 86 -13.01 -6.79 5.57
CA SER A 86 -14.05 -6.99 4.57
C SER A 86 -13.48 -6.93 3.15
N GLU A 87 -14.12 -7.64 2.21
CA GLU A 87 -13.73 -7.62 0.79
C GLU A 87 -13.81 -6.22 0.18
N ASP A 88 -14.77 -5.40 0.63
CA ASP A 88 -14.87 -3.99 0.22
C ASP A 88 -13.64 -3.18 0.63
N LEU A 89 -13.06 -3.47 1.81
CA LEU A 89 -11.85 -2.80 2.27
C LEU A 89 -10.62 -3.22 1.46
N TYR A 90 -10.59 -4.46 0.98
CA TYR A 90 -9.53 -4.94 0.08
C TYR A 90 -9.60 -4.27 -1.29
N ALA A 91 -10.79 -3.97 -1.80
CA ALA A 91 -10.94 -3.25 -3.07
C ALA A 91 -10.38 -1.81 -3.03
N PHE A 92 -10.17 -1.25 -1.83
CA PHE A 92 -9.53 0.05 -1.64
C PHE A 92 -8.01 -0.01 -1.41
N ALA A 93 -7.45 -1.21 -1.21
CA ALA A 93 -6.03 -1.42 -0.87
C ALA A 93 -5.18 -1.67 -2.13
#